data_AF-A0A0B4FQK5-F1
#
_entry.id   AF-A0A0B4FQK5-F1
#
_cell.length_a   1.000
_cell.length_b   1.000
_cell.length_c   1.000
_cell.angle_alpha   90.00
_cell.angle_beta   90.00
_cell.angle_gamma   90.00
#
_symmetry.space_group_name_H-M   'P 1'
#
loop_
_entity.id
_entity.type
_entity.pdbx_description
1 polymer ?
#
loop_
_entity_poly.entity_id
_entity_poly.type
_entity_poly.pdbx_seq_one_letter_code
_entity_poly.pdbx_strand_id
1 'polypeptide(L)'
;MSFLGNPPPNYHSPPFPSLNVNTLQDRTPNRTYTLYRITDVWKFTVLWTLITYIFFHLGAVLVAVFSHGLNKGSWRFLWAVPIIYLLIAGIEAIIAGSIVGLV
;
A
#
# COMPACT_ATOMS: atom_id res chain seq x y z
N MET A 1 0.19 -13.95 -33.88
CA MET A 1 0.02 -14.69 -32.60
C MET A 1 0.04 -13.69 -31.45
N SER A 2 -0.95 -13.72 -30.57
CA SER A 2 -0.72 -13.45 -29.14
C SER A 2 -1.57 -14.44 -28.36
N PHE A 3 -0.91 -15.48 -27.84
CA PHE A 3 -1.48 -16.64 -27.17
C PHE A 3 -1.52 -16.47 -25.64
N LEU A 4 -2.60 -16.98 -25.04
CA LEU A 4 -3.01 -17.09 -23.63
C LEU A 4 -2.16 -16.31 -22.58
N GLY A 5 -2.50 -15.04 -22.34
CA GLY A 5 -1.84 -14.21 -21.32
C GLY A 5 -1.62 -12.75 -21.68
N ASN A 6 -2.17 -12.24 -22.78
CA ASN A 6 -1.61 -11.02 -23.38
C ASN A 6 -2.18 -9.71 -22.84
N PRO A 7 -1.30 -8.86 -22.28
CA PRO A 7 -1.41 -7.42 -22.36
C PRO A 7 -0.77 -6.87 -23.63
N PRO A 8 -1.02 -5.61 -23.93
CA PRO A 8 -1.36 -5.24 -25.27
C PRO A 8 -0.36 -4.27 -25.88
N PRO A 9 -0.47 -4.05 -27.21
CA PRO A 9 -0.30 -2.73 -27.80
C PRO A 9 -1.68 -2.02 -27.77
N ASN A 10 -2.05 -1.05 -26.92
CA ASN A 10 -1.36 -0.10 -26.05
C ASN A 10 -1.96 -0.20 -24.63
N TYR A 11 -1.38 -1.03 -23.75
CA TYR A 11 -1.92 -1.32 -22.41
C TYR A 11 -2.32 -0.09 -21.59
N HIS A 12 -3.48 -0.15 -20.92
CA HIS A 12 -3.83 0.74 -19.82
C HIS A 12 -4.66 0.02 -18.75
N SER A 13 -4.08 -0.34 -17.61
CA SER A 13 -4.84 -0.50 -16.36
C SER A 13 -3.94 -0.19 -15.18
N PRO A 14 -4.14 0.97 -14.54
CA PRO A 14 -4.18 0.99 -13.07
C PRO A 14 -4.96 2.18 -12.50
N PRO A 15 -6.11 1.95 -11.86
CA PRO A 15 -6.39 2.65 -10.60
C PRO A 15 -7.12 1.69 -9.65
N PHE A 16 -7.03 1.61 -8.34
CA PHE A 16 -6.63 2.42 -7.20
C PHE A 16 -6.19 1.39 -6.15
N PRO A 17 -5.18 1.56 -5.29
CA PRO A 17 -4.03 2.46 -5.24
C PRO A 17 -2.88 1.85 -6.08
N SER A 18 -3.08 1.91 -7.40
CA SER A 18 -2.40 1.20 -8.51
C SER A 18 -2.70 -0.30 -8.73
N LEU A 19 -3.96 -0.66 -8.42
CA LEU A 19 -4.79 -1.80 -8.89
C LEU A 19 -4.64 -3.16 -8.19
N ASN A 20 -5.73 -3.87 -7.92
CA ASN A 20 -6.42 -3.82 -6.64
C ASN A 20 -7.09 -5.17 -6.31
N VAL A 21 -7.75 -5.17 -5.15
CA VAL A 21 -8.21 -6.28 -4.30
C VAL A 21 -9.53 -6.96 -4.70
N ASN A 22 -9.93 -6.89 -5.97
CA ASN A 22 -11.14 -7.60 -6.40
C ASN A 22 -10.91 -9.11 -6.58
N THR A 23 -9.73 -9.51 -7.05
CA THR A 23 -9.45 -10.92 -7.40
C THR A 23 -7.99 -11.29 -7.16
N LEU A 24 -7.74 -12.44 -6.53
CA LEU A 24 -6.38 -13.02 -6.41
C LEU A 24 -5.89 -13.61 -7.75
N GLN A 25 -6.82 -14.05 -8.59
CA GLN A 25 -6.56 -14.54 -9.94
C GLN A 25 -7.49 -13.81 -10.90
N ASP A 26 -6.89 -13.16 -11.90
CA ASP A 26 -7.64 -12.46 -12.92
C ASP A 26 -8.16 -13.45 -13.98
N ARG A 27 -9.42 -13.85 -13.81
CA ARG A 27 -10.16 -14.69 -14.77
C ARG A 27 -10.98 -13.86 -15.75
N THR A 28 -10.85 -12.53 -15.75
CA THR A 28 -11.61 -11.69 -16.67
C THR A 28 -11.17 -11.96 -18.11
N PRO A 29 -12.09 -11.94 -19.09
CA PRO A 29 -11.75 -12.19 -20.49
C PRO A 29 -10.65 -11.25 -21.04
N ASN A 30 -10.61 -10.01 -20.55
CA ASN A 30 -9.69 -8.96 -21.00
C ASN A 30 -8.50 -8.72 -20.07
N ARG A 31 -8.31 -9.55 -19.04
CA ARG A 31 -7.21 -9.44 -18.06
C ARG A 31 -7.09 -8.06 -17.41
N THR A 32 -8.24 -7.52 -17.00
CA THR A 32 -8.40 -6.16 -16.49
C THR A 32 -7.63 -5.89 -15.18
N TYR A 33 -7.37 -6.91 -14.37
CA TYR A 33 -6.68 -6.81 -13.06
C TYR A 33 -5.25 -7.30 -13.09
N THR A 34 -4.80 -7.82 -14.23
CA THR A 34 -3.43 -8.27 -14.39
C THR A 34 -2.57 -7.06 -14.70
N LEU A 35 -1.49 -6.87 -13.93
CA LEU A 35 -0.49 -5.82 -14.16
C LEU A 35 0.60 -6.34 -15.10
N TYR A 36 1.01 -5.46 -16.02
CA TYR A 36 1.84 -5.89 -17.14
C TYR A 36 3.03 -4.99 -17.45
N ARG A 37 3.05 -3.77 -16.93
CA ARG A 37 4.26 -2.94 -16.93
C ARG A 37 4.90 -3.01 -15.55
N ILE A 38 6.22 -3.16 -15.49
CA ILE A 38 6.99 -3.17 -14.23
C ILE A 38 6.73 -1.92 -13.38
N THR A 39 6.53 -0.78 -14.03
CA THR A 39 6.18 0.48 -13.36
C THR A 39 4.84 0.40 -12.64
N ASP A 40 3.88 -0.35 -13.17
CA ASP A 40 2.57 -0.52 -12.56
C ASP A 40 2.66 -1.52 -11.39
N VAL A 41 3.45 -2.58 -11.54
CA VAL A 41 3.78 -3.54 -10.46
C VAL A 41 4.48 -2.87 -9.29
N TRP A 42 5.50 -2.05 -9.54
CA TRP A 42 6.23 -1.33 -8.49
C TRP A 42 5.34 -0.32 -7.76
N LYS A 43 4.52 0.44 -8.48
CA LYS A 43 3.55 1.34 -7.84
C LYS A 43 2.58 0.55 -6.97
N PHE A 44 2.10 -0.60 -7.46
CA PHE A 44 1.20 -1.46 -6.73
C PHE A 44 1.83 -1.91 -5.41
N THR A 45 3.04 -2.47 -5.44
CA THR A 45 3.68 -2.98 -4.23
C THR A 45 3.97 -1.85 -3.24
N VAL A 46 4.53 -0.72 -3.67
CA VAL A 46 4.82 0.42 -2.79
C VAL A 46 3.55 0.98 -2.15
N LEU A 47 2.50 1.23 -2.95
CA LEU A 47 1.28 1.84 -2.44
C LEU A 47 0.51 0.89 -1.51
N TRP A 48 0.47 -0.41 -1.80
CA TRP A 48 -0.18 -1.37 -0.91
C TRP A 48 0.62 -1.62 0.37
N THR A 49 1.95 -1.70 0.30
CA THR A 49 2.79 -1.76 1.51
C THR A 49 2.58 -0.51 2.36
N LEU A 50 2.53 0.67 1.75
CA LEU A 50 2.30 1.93 2.46
C LEU A 50 0.96 1.93 3.20
N ILE A 51 -0.11 1.55 2.51
CA ILE A 51 -1.45 1.49 3.10
C ILE A 51 -1.47 0.51 4.27
N THR A 52 -0.94 -0.70 4.08
CA THR A 52 -0.87 -1.71 5.13
C THR A 52 -0.09 -1.21 6.34
N TYR A 53 1.09 -0.61 6.13
CA TYR A 53 1.94 -0.15 7.21
C TYR A 53 1.30 1.02 7.97
N ILE A 54 0.66 1.96 7.26
CA ILE A 54 -0.11 3.03 7.88
C ILE A 54 -1.22 2.45 8.77
N PHE A 55 -1.99 1.47 8.31
CA PHE A 55 -3.05 0.87 9.14
C PHE A 55 -2.52 0.19 10.40
N PHE A 56 -1.42 -0.56 10.30
CA PHE A 56 -0.81 -1.20 11.48
C PHE A 56 -0.24 -0.19 12.46
N HIS A 57 0.46 0.84 11.96
CA HIS A 57 1.01 1.90 12.79
C HIS A 57 -0.09 2.73 13.46
N LEU A 58 -1.17 3.04 12.74
CA LEU A 58 -2.36 3.68 13.33
C LEU A 58 -3.01 2.79 14.40
N GLY A 59 -3.05 1.47 14.22
CA GLY A 59 -3.47 0.53 15.26
C GLY A 59 -2.64 0.68 16.54
N ALA A 60 -1.32 0.75 16.41
CA ALA A 60 -0.42 0.98 17.55
C ALA A 60 -0.63 2.35 18.19
N VAL A 61 -0.84 3.40 17.39
CA VAL A 61 -1.19 4.75 17.87
C VAL A 61 -2.49 4.71 18.66
N LEU A 62 -3.54 4.04 18.17
CA LEU A 62 -4.81 3.90 18.87
C LEU A 62 -4.63 3.20 20.22
N VAL A 63 -3.90 2.08 20.26
CA VAL A 63 -3.58 1.39 21.51
C VAL A 63 -2.85 2.33 22.47
N ALA A 64 -1.82 3.05 22.01
CA ALA A 64 -1.08 3.98 22.85
C ALA A 64 -1.98 5.11 23.41
N VAL A 65 -2.86 5.68 22.59
CA VAL A 65 -3.79 6.73 22.99
C VAL A 65 -4.78 6.21 24.04
N PHE A 66 -5.37 5.03 23.84
CA PHE A 66 -6.32 4.45 24.80
C PHE A 66 -5.65 4.00 26.11
N SER A 67 -4.43 3.46 26.05
CA SER A 67 -3.69 3.06 27.25
C SER A 67 -3.21 4.25 28.07
N HIS A 68 -2.85 5.37 27.43
CA HIS A 68 -2.30 6.53 28.14
C HIS A 68 -3.37 7.55 28.60
N GLY A 69 -4.57 7.50 28.01
CA GLY A 69 -5.71 8.37 28.31
C GLY A 69 -5.60 9.78 27.70
N LEU A 70 -6.74 10.42 27.42
CA LEU A 70 -6.83 11.76 26.82
C LEU A 70 -6.64 12.89 27.86
N ASN A 71 -5.60 12.80 28.70
CA ASN A 71 -5.28 13.82 29.68
C ASN A 71 -4.62 15.04 29.01
N LYS A 72 -5.03 16.26 29.41
CA LYS A 72 -4.51 17.53 28.85
C LYS A 72 -2.98 17.66 28.92
N GLY A 73 -2.33 17.05 29.92
CA GLY A 73 -0.88 17.04 30.07
C GLY A 73 -0.13 16.28 28.98
N SER A 74 -0.80 15.37 28.29
CA SER A 74 -0.21 14.52 27.24
C SER A 74 -0.49 15.02 25.82
N TRP A 75 -1.02 16.24 25.64
CA TRP A 75 -1.39 16.76 24.32
C TRP A 75 -0.24 16.73 23.29
N ARG A 76 0.99 17.04 23.72
CA ARG A 76 2.18 16.94 22.86
C ARG A 76 2.44 15.50 22.42
N PHE A 77 2.27 14.55 23.34
CA PHE A 77 2.44 13.11 23.07
C PHE A 77 1.36 12.58 22.12
N LEU A 78 0.11 13.06 22.28
CA LEU A 78 -1.01 12.71 21.41
C LEU A 78 -0.77 13.06 19.94
N TRP A 79 0.03 14.09 19.63
CA TRP A 79 0.40 14.44 18.26
C TRP A 79 1.74 13.86 17.81
N ALA A 80 2.73 13.83 18.71
CA ALA A 80 4.05 13.32 18.39
C ALA A 80 4.03 11.83 18.00
N VAL A 81 3.27 11.01 18.74
CA VAL A 81 3.19 9.57 18.50
C VAL A 81 2.63 9.23 17.10
N PRO A 82 1.46 9.74 16.67
CA PRO A 82 0.98 9.52 15.31
C PRO A 82 1.96 9.98 14.23
N ILE A 83 2.57 11.16 14.39
CA ILE A 83 3.47 11.72 13.37
C ILE A 83 4.70 10.82 13.20
N ILE A 84 5.36 10.46 14.31
CA ILE A 84 6.57 9.63 14.26
C ILE A 84 6.25 8.26 13.68
N TYR A 85 5.15 7.64 14.10
CA TYR A 85 4.75 6.33 13.61
C TYR A 85 4.39 6.35 12.12
N LEU A 86 3.73 7.40 11.62
CA LEU A 86 3.42 7.53 10.20
C LEU A 86 4.67 7.81 9.35
N LEU A 87 5.66 8.54 9.88
CA LEU A 87 6.95 8.74 9.20
C LEU A 87 7.72 7.42 9.07
N ILE A 88 7.80 6.64 10.16
CA ILE A 88 8.42 5.31 10.15
C ILE A 88 7.71 4.41 9.13
N ALA A 89 6.38 4.33 9.21
CA ALA A 89 5.57 3.57 8.27
C ALA A 89 5.84 3.95 6.81
N GLY A 90 5.97 5.25 6.52
CA GLY A 90 6.26 5.74 5.18
C GLY A 90 7.62 5.30 4.65
N ILE A 91 8.67 5.43 5.46
CA ILE A 91 10.04 5.03 5.09
C ILE A 91 10.11 3.52 4.87
N GLU A 92 9.62 2.74 5.83
CA GLU A 92 9.63 1.28 5.75
C GLU A 92 8.85 0.79 4.52
N ALA A 93 7.69 1.39 4.25
CA ALA A 93 6.86 1.00 3.13
C ALA A 93 7.50 1.28 1.77
N ILE A 94 8.17 2.42 1.61
CA ILE A 94 8.88 2.74 0.37
C ILE A 94 10.00 1.72 0.13
N ILE A 95 10.78 1.40 1.16
CA ILE A 95 11.90 0.45 1.07
C ILE A 95 11.37 -0.96 0.78
N ALA A 96 10.48 -1.48 1.63
CA ALA A 96 9.96 -2.83 1.52
C ALA A 96 9.16 -3.02 0.22
N GLY A 97 8.26 -2.10 -0.10
CA GLY A 97 7.47 -2.16 -1.33
C GLY A 97 8.31 -2.06 -2.60
N SER A 98 9.41 -1.31 -2.57
CA SER A 98 10.34 -1.23 -3.72
C SER A 98 11.14 -2.52 -3.89
N ILE A 99 11.65 -3.11 -2.81
CA ILE A 99 12.35 -4.41 -2.88
C ILE A 99 11.41 -5.48 -3.45
N VAL A 100 10.19 -5.60 -2.91
CA VAL A 100 9.20 -6.58 -3.38
C VAL A 100 8.74 -6.32 -4.82
N GLY A 101 8.68 -5.05 -5.24
CA GLY A 101 8.21 -4.68 -6.58
C GLY A 101 9.22 -4.84 -7.71
N LEU A 102 10.50 -5.01 -7.38
CA LEU A 102 11.62 -5.00 -8.35
C LEU A 102 12.50 -6.26 -8.32
N VAL A 103 12.39 -7.09 -7.27
CA VAL A 103 13.09 -8.38 -7.10
C VAL A 103 12.11 -9.51 -7.39
#